data_AF-A0A531M689-F1
#
_entry.id   AF-A0A531M689-F1
#
_cell.length_a   1.000
_cell.length_b   1.000
_cell.length_c   1.000
_cell.angle_alpha   90.00
_cell.angle_beta   90.00
_cell.angle_gamma   90.00
#
_symmetry.space_group_name_H-M   'P 1'
#
loop_
_entity.id
_entity.type
_entity.pdbx_description
1 polymer ?
#
loop_
_entity_poly.entity_id
_entity_poly.type
_entity_poly.pdbx_seq_one_letter_code
_entity_poly.pdbx_strand_id
1 'polypeptide(L)'
;MSAGDGTRIIHRGTPESASMLANVRRAMAITARLNRLTFDDADEVRALFSQLIGKEVDESFLLIPPFYTAGGDEIRVGRNVFINQNCTFYD
;
A
#
# COMPACT_ATOMS: atom_id res chain seq x y z
N MET A 1 -19.32 28.49 -5.49
CA MET A 1 -18.60 28.22 -6.75
C MET A 1 -18.27 26.74 -6.74
N SER A 2 -18.96 25.96 -7.56
CA SER A 2 -18.95 24.50 -7.55
C SER A 2 -17.66 23.91 -8.12
N ALA A 3 -17.31 22.75 -7.56
CA ALA A 3 -16.27 21.80 -7.93
C ALA A 3 -16.04 21.59 -9.45
N GLY A 4 -14.79 21.35 -9.86
CA GLY A 4 -14.45 21.10 -11.27
C GLY A 4 -13.09 20.46 -11.56
N ASP A 5 -12.57 19.58 -10.71
CA ASP A 5 -11.28 18.89 -10.99
C ASP A 5 -11.21 17.45 -10.43
N GLY A 6 -11.83 17.15 -9.29
CA GLY A 6 -11.61 15.87 -8.60
C GLY A 6 -10.44 15.93 -7.60
N THR A 7 -9.62 16.99 -7.66
CA THR A 7 -8.63 17.31 -6.63
C THR A 7 -9.27 17.52 -5.26
N ARG A 8 -8.82 16.73 -4.28
CA ARG A 8 -9.10 16.91 -2.85
C ARG A 8 -7.93 17.60 -2.18
N ILE A 9 -8.17 18.77 -1.58
CA ILE A 9 -7.16 19.49 -0.80
C ILE A 9 -7.34 19.16 0.68
N ILE A 10 -6.28 18.65 1.31
CA ILE A 10 -6.25 18.40 2.76
C ILE A 10 -5.33 19.47 3.40
N HIS A 11 -5.92 20.33 4.23
CA HIS A 11 -5.17 21.36 4.94
C HIS A 11 -4.43 20.76 6.15
N ARG A 12 -3.26 21.29 6.46
CA ARG A 12 -2.50 20.88 7.64
C ARG A 12 -3.26 21.21 8.93
N GLY A 13 -3.10 20.37 9.94
CA GLY A 13 -3.68 20.58 11.27
C GLY A 13 -5.14 20.14 11.40
N THR A 14 -5.76 19.62 10.32
CA THR A 14 -7.10 19.05 10.39
C THR A 14 -7.07 17.56 10.76
N PRO A 15 -8.18 17.00 11.27
CA PRO A 15 -8.29 15.56 11.53
C PRO A 15 -7.97 14.70 10.31
N GLU A 16 -8.34 15.12 9.10
CA GLU A 16 -8.05 14.41 7.86
C GLU A 16 -6.53 14.36 7.59
N SER A 17 -5.81 15.46 7.83
CA SER A 17 -4.35 15.47 7.71
C SER A 17 -3.66 14.56 8.73
N ALA A 18 -4.23 14.45 9.94
CA ALA A 18 -3.75 13.53 10.97
C ALA A 18 -4.00 12.07 10.58
N SER A 19 -5.17 11.76 10.02
CA SER A 19 -5.49 10.43 9.48
C SER A 19 -4.56 10.05 8.33
N MET A 20 -4.27 10.97 7.40
CA MET A 20 -3.32 10.74 6.32
C MET A 20 -1.92 10.40 6.86
N LEU A 21 -1.43 11.14 7.87
CA LEU A 21 -0.16 10.85 8.51
C LEU A 21 -0.16 9.49 9.23
N ALA A 22 -1.24 9.16 9.94
CA ALA A 22 -1.38 7.86 10.58
C ALA A 22 -1.33 6.72 9.57
N ASN A 23 -1.96 6.91 8.42
CA ASN A 23 -1.96 5.95 7.32
C ASN A 23 -0.56 5.74 6.74
N VAL A 24 0.17 6.82 6.45
CA VAL A 24 1.58 6.76 5.99
C VAL A 24 2.44 6.00 6.99
N ARG A 25 2.31 6.28 8.30
CA ARG A 25 3.08 5.58 9.34
C ARG A 25 2.80 4.08 9.37
N ARG A 26 1.53 3.69 9.25
CA ARG A 26 1.11 2.28 9.14
C ARG A 26 1.74 1.62 7.92
N ALA A 27 1.63 2.26 6.75
CA ALA A 27 2.19 1.76 5.49
C ALA A 27 3.70 1.57 5.56
N MET A 28 4.44 2.56 6.10
CA MET A 28 5.89 2.47 6.28
C MET A 28 6.30 1.32 7.23
N ALA A 29 5.54 1.09 8.31
CA ALA A 29 5.83 0.01 9.23
C ALA A 29 5.63 -1.37 8.59
N ILE A 30 4.56 -1.54 7.79
CA ILE A 30 4.27 -2.79 7.10
C ILE A 30 5.27 -3.03 5.95
N THR A 31 5.52 -2.03 5.11
CA THR A 31 6.48 -2.14 4.00
C THR A 31 7.90 -2.41 4.49
N ALA A 32 8.32 -1.86 5.63
CA ALA A 32 9.60 -2.21 6.24
C ALA A 32 9.72 -3.68 6.66
N ARG A 33 8.60 -4.32 7.07
CA ARG A 33 8.56 -5.77 7.36
C ARG A 33 8.57 -6.57 6.07
N LEU A 34 7.71 -6.19 5.11
CA LEU A 34 7.61 -6.83 3.79
C LEU A 34 8.94 -6.81 3.04
N ASN A 35 9.70 -5.72 3.12
CA ASN A 35 10.99 -5.57 2.45
C ASN A 35 12.14 -6.38 3.08
N ARG A 36 11.90 -7.09 4.19
CA ARG A 36 12.86 -8.06 4.75
C ARG A 36 12.61 -9.49 4.29
N LEU A 37 11.49 -9.73 3.61
CA LEU A 37 11.13 -11.03 3.09
C LEU A 37 11.85 -11.31 1.76
N THR A 38 11.91 -12.58 1.40
CA THR A 38 12.50 -13.09 0.18
C THR A 38 11.42 -13.61 -0.78
N PHE A 39 11.83 -14.03 -1.97
CA PHE A 39 10.92 -14.63 -2.95
C PHE A 39 10.27 -15.94 -2.46
N ASP A 40 10.96 -16.66 -1.55
CA ASP A 40 10.47 -17.94 -1.03
C ASP A 40 9.41 -17.76 0.07
N ASP A 41 9.24 -16.55 0.60
CA ASP A 41 8.29 -16.22 1.69
C ASP A 41 6.90 -15.81 1.17
N ALA A 42 6.42 -16.43 0.09
CA ALA A 42 5.25 -15.97 -0.65
C ALA A 42 3.96 -15.84 0.20
N ASP A 43 3.74 -16.75 1.15
CA ASP A 43 2.59 -16.69 2.07
C ASP A 43 2.65 -15.47 3.00
N GLU A 44 3.83 -15.19 3.57
CA GLU A 44 4.05 -14.05 4.46
C GLU A 44 3.97 -12.73 3.68
N VAL A 45 4.47 -12.70 2.43
CA VAL A 45 4.32 -11.56 1.51
C VAL A 45 2.84 -11.28 1.27
N ARG A 46 2.02 -12.29 0.96
CA ARG A 46 0.57 -12.12 0.80
C ARG A 46 -0.09 -11.62 2.07
N ALA A 47 0.23 -12.19 3.23
CA ALA A 47 -0.33 -11.76 4.51
C ALA A 47 -0.02 -10.29 4.83
N LEU A 48 1.24 -9.86 4.67
CA LEU A 48 1.64 -8.48 4.90
C LEU A 48 1.05 -7.51 3.85
N PHE A 49 1.01 -7.91 2.58
CA PHE A 49 0.42 -7.08 1.54
C PHE A 49 -1.10 -6.96 1.73
N SER A 50 -1.78 -8.01 2.18
CA SER A 50 -3.19 -7.95 2.57
C SER A 50 -3.43 -7.00 3.74
N GLN A 51 -2.56 -7.03 4.74
CA GLN A 51 -2.61 -6.07 5.85
C GLN A 51 -2.38 -4.63 5.36
N LEU A 52 -1.48 -4.44 4.40
CA LEU A 52 -1.16 -3.13 3.82
C LEU A 52 -2.37 -2.52 3.11
N ILE A 53 -3.05 -3.29 2.27
CA ILE A 53 -4.18 -2.82 1.46
C ILE A 53 -5.55 -2.97 2.14
N GLY A 54 -5.59 -3.61 3.31
CA GLY A 54 -6.83 -3.87 4.06
C GLY A 54 -7.76 -4.90 3.42
N LYS A 55 -7.25 -5.74 2.51
CA LYS A 55 -8.01 -6.77 1.79
C LYS A 55 -7.17 -8.01 1.55
N GLU A 56 -7.79 -9.18 1.68
CA GLU A 56 -7.18 -10.45 1.30
C GLU A 56 -6.77 -10.44 -0.19
N VAL A 57 -5.51 -10.80 -0.45
CA VAL A 57 -4.98 -10.95 -1.82
C VAL A 57 -5.13 -12.39 -2.27
N ASP A 58 -5.31 -12.58 -3.57
CA ASP A 58 -5.44 -13.89 -4.17
C ASP A 58 -4.15 -14.71 -4.02
N GLU A 59 -4.26 -16.04 -3.90
CA GLU A 59 -3.12 -16.96 -3.76
C GLU A 59 -2.13 -16.87 -4.94
N SER A 60 -2.60 -16.46 -6.12
CA SER A 60 -1.77 -16.24 -7.30
C SER A 60 -0.93 -14.94 -7.27
N PHE A 61 -1.12 -14.08 -6.25
CA PHE A 61 -0.35 -12.85 -6.13
C PHE A 61 1.12 -13.13 -5.84
N LEU A 62 1.99 -12.47 -6.59
CA LEU A 62 3.45 -12.52 -6.43
C LEU A 62 4.02 -11.12 -6.37
N LEU A 63 4.92 -10.90 -5.42
CA LEU A 63 5.67 -9.66 -5.28
C LEU A 63 7.11 -10.00 -4.94
N ILE A 64 8.06 -9.38 -5.65
CA ILE A 64 9.48 -9.46 -5.30
C ILE A 64 9.84 -8.21 -4.50
N PRO A 65 10.21 -8.31 -3.22
CA PRO A 65 10.64 -7.16 -2.46
C PRO A 65 11.99 -6.57 -2.98
N PRO A 66 12.26 -5.27 -2.77
CA PRO A 66 11.46 -4.35 -1.98
C PRO A 66 10.34 -3.68 -2.78
N PHE A 67 9.27 -3.32 -2.08
CA PHE A 67 8.12 -2.56 -2.58
C PHE A 67 7.90 -1.30 -1.73
N TYR A 68 7.37 -0.25 -2.36
CA TYR A 68 7.13 1.04 -1.72
C TYR A 68 5.71 1.56 -2.05
N THR A 69 5.09 2.23 -1.08
CA THR A 69 3.76 2.85 -1.22
C THR A 69 3.63 4.09 -0.33
N ALA A 70 2.74 5.01 -0.68
CA ALA A 70 2.43 6.16 0.15
C ALA A 70 1.55 5.77 1.36
N GLY A 71 0.42 5.12 1.11
CA GLY A 71 -0.58 4.77 2.14
C GLY A 71 -1.02 3.30 2.12
N GLY A 72 -1.06 2.68 0.95
CA GLY A 72 -1.40 1.29 0.72
C GLY A 72 -2.90 0.99 0.65
N ASP A 73 -3.74 1.79 1.31
CA ASP A 73 -5.19 1.56 1.44
C ASP A 73 -6.00 1.92 0.19
N GLU A 74 -5.42 2.63 -0.77
CA GLU A 74 -6.05 2.90 -2.07
C GLU A 74 -5.74 1.82 -3.12
N ILE A 75 -4.70 1.01 -2.87
CA ILE A 75 -4.25 -0.06 -3.77
C ILE A 75 -5.32 -1.16 -3.87
N ARG A 76 -5.63 -1.56 -5.10
CA ARG A 76 -6.50 -2.70 -5.40
C ARG A 76 -5.81 -3.62 -6.40
N VAL A 77 -5.64 -4.88 -6.02
CA VAL A 77 -5.06 -5.91 -6.90
C VAL A 77 -6.08 -7.00 -7.20
N GLY A 78 -6.01 -7.54 -8.42
CA GLY A 78 -6.81 -8.66 -8.89
C GLY A 78 -6.08 -10.00 -8.74
N ARG A 79 -6.58 -11.01 -9.46
CA ARG A 79 -5.92 -12.32 -9.58
C ARG A 79 -4.78 -12.25 -10.61
N ASN A 80 -3.78 -13.13 -10.46
CA ASN A 80 -2.62 -13.27 -11.34
C ASN A 80 -1.84 -11.96 -11.52
N VAL A 81 -1.68 -11.20 -10.45
CA VAL A 81 -0.88 -9.98 -10.43
C VAL A 81 0.53 -10.31 -9.96
N PHE A 82 1.51 -9.87 -10.74
CA PHE A 82 2.92 -9.90 -10.39
C PHE A 82 3.45 -8.47 -10.26
N ILE A 83 4.09 -8.16 -9.13
CA ILE A 83 4.79 -6.89 -8.89
C ILE A 83 6.28 -7.18 -8.78
N ASN A 84 7.07 -6.52 -9.62
CA ASN A 84 8.51 -6.72 -9.66
C ASN A 84 9.24 -5.90 -8.56
N GLN A 85 10.52 -6.19 -8.33
CA GLN A 85 11.32 -5.49 -7.33
C GLN A 85 11.44 -3.98 -7.62
N ASN A 86 11.60 -3.21 -6.54
CA ASN A 86 11.75 -1.76 -6.54
C ASN A 86 10.55 -0.97 -7.11
N CYS A 87 9.38 -1.59 -7.28
CA CYS A 87 8.17 -0.87 -7.64
C CYS A 87 7.72 0.09 -6.51
N THR A 88 7.26 1.28 -6.90
CA THR A 88 6.66 2.28 -6.01
C THR A 88 5.27 2.62 -6.52
N PHE A 89 4.25 2.48 -5.67
CA PHE A 89 2.91 3.00 -5.95
C PHE A 89 2.70 4.28 -5.16
N TYR A 90 2.49 5.39 -5.86
CA TYR A 90 2.05 6.62 -5.23
C TYR A 90 0.52 6.64 -5.31
N ASP A 91 -0.08 5.89 -4.41
CA ASP A 91 -1.51 5.66 -4.28
C ASP A 91 -2.17 6.75 -3.43
#